data_AF-A0A7J2HXP6-F1
#
_entry.id   AF-A0A7J2HXP6-F1
#
_cell.length_a   1.000
_cell.length_b   1.000
_cell.length_c   1.000
_cell.angle_alpha   90.00
_cell.angle_beta   90.00
_cell.angle_gamma   90.00
#
_symmetry.space_group_name_H-M   'P 1'
#
loop_
_entity.id
_entity.type
_entity.pdbx_description
1 polymer ?
#
loop_
_entity_poly.entity_id
_entity_poly.type
_entity_poly.pdbx_seq_one_letter_code
_entity_poly.pdbx_strand_id
1 'polypeptide(L)'
;MASILRRPCDRCGEREAVVRIESLGESICDKCLSTRIWRRVKPVLDREIQDGDVIASALSGGKDSSLTLYYLWRYKKESGKDFEIIAITIDEGTCYRAESISKAKELTSRLGVKHKIV
;
A
#
# COMPACT_ATOMS: atom_id res chain seq x y z
N MET A 1 -36.38 7.80 -11.77
CA MET A 1 -35.06 7.16 -11.56
C MET A 1 -33.98 8.21 -11.73
N ALA A 2 -33.55 8.87 -10.65
CA ALA A 2 -32.50 9.87 -10.74
C ALA A 2 -31.19 9.19 -11.15
N SER A 3 -30.70 9.44 -12.37
CA SER A 3 -29.37 9.00 -12.77
C SER A 3 -28.37 9.75 -11.89
N ILE A 4 -27.65 9.03 -11.03
CA ILE A 4 -26.48 9.59 -10.37
C ILE A 4 -25.51 9.94 -11.50
N LEU A 5 -25.32 11.24 -11.75
CA LEU A 5 -24.31 11.72 -12.70
C LEU A 5 -22.95 11.36 -12.14
N ARG A 6 -22.41 10.22 -12.60
CA ARG A 6 -21.07 9.76 -12.26
C ARG A 6 -20.07 10.70 -12.92
N ARG A 7 -19.37 11.52 -12.12
CA ARG A 7 -18.36 12.44 -12.64
C ARG A 7 -17.18 11.62 -13.20
N PRO A 8 -16.79 11.79 -14.47
CA PRO A 8 -15.61 11.12 -15.01
C PRO A 8 -14.34 11.64 -14.30
N CYS A 9 -13.32 10.78 -14.23
CA CYS A 9 -12.01 11.11 -13.69
C CYS A 9 -11.35 12.21 -14.53
N ASP A 10 -10.96 13.31 -13.88
CA ASP A 10 -10.34 14.47 -14.51
C ASP A 10 -8.99 14.13 -15.18
N ARG A 11 -8.37 12.99 -14.83
CA ARG A 11 -7.06 12.57 -15.37
C ARG A 11 -7.12 11.59 -16.53
N CYS A 12 -8.01 10.60 -16.47
CA CYS A 12 -8.08 9.55 -17.50
C CYS A 12 -9.33 9.64 -18.37
N GLY A 13 -10.38 10.36 -17.94
CA GLY A 13 -11.66 10.44 -18.66
C GLY A 13 -12.50 9.14 -18.68
N GLU A 14 -11.87 7.98 -18.50
CA GLU A 14 -12.48 6.66 -18.73
C GLU A 14 -13.30 6.10 -17.56
N ARG A 15 -12.98 6.51 -16.32
CA ARG A 15 -13.53 5.88 -15.10
C ARG A 15 -14.14 6.91 -14.18
N GLU A 16 -15.11 6.49 -13.38
CA GLU A 16 -15.75 7.36 -12.39
C GLU A 16 -14.75 7.85 -11.34
N ALA A 17 -14.81 9.15 -11.04
CA ALA A 17 -14.05 9.74 -9.95
C ALA A 17 -14.61 9.28 -8.61
N VAL A 18 -13.73 8.79 -7.74
CA VAL A 18 -14.09 8.28 -6.39
C VAL A 18 -13.57 9.17 -5.28
N VAL A 19 -12.66 10.10 -5.59
CA VAL A 19 -12.08 11.04 -4.64
C VAL A 19 -11.85 12.39 -5.29
N ARG A 20 -12.03 13.48 -4.54
CA ARG A 20 -11.59 14.82 -4.91
C ARG A 20 -10.31 15.16 -4.13
N ILE A 21 -9.26 15.54 -4.86
CA ILE A 21 -8.02 16.04 -4.28
C ILE A 21 -8.12 17.56 -4.24
N GLU A 22 -8.54 18.10 -3.09
CA GLU A 22 -8.79 19.53 -2.93
C GLU A 22 -7.57 20.40 -3.28
N SER A 23 -6.37 19.98 -2.87
CA SER A 23 -5.14 20.72 -3.14
C SER A 23 -4.77 20.84 -4.62
N LEU A 24 -5.40 20.05 -5.49
CA LEU A 24 -5.22 20.13 -6.95
C LEU A 24 -6.49 20.57 -7.69
N GLY A 25 -7.63 20.65 -7.00
CA GLY A 25 -8.93 20.90 -7.64
C GLY A 25 -9.39 19.77 -8.58
N GLU A 26 -8.82 18.57 -8.48
CA GLU A 26 -9.12 17.43 -9.38
C GLU A 26 -9.94 16.34 -8.67
N SER A 27 -10.94 15.81 -9.34
CA SER A 27 -11.67 14.59 -8.98
C SER A 27 -11.15 13.41 -9.81
N ILE A 28 -10.62 12.37 -9.16
CA ILE A 28 -9.93 11.27 -9.83
C ILE A 28 -10.45 9.89 -9.42
N CYS A 29 -10.27 8.91 -10.31
CA CYS A 29 -10.58 7.51 -10.02
C CYS A 29 -9.47 6.84 -9.19
N ASP A 30 -9.81 5.68 -8.62
CA ASP A 30 -8.96 4.84 -7.77
C ASP A 30 -7.58 4.50 -8.37
N LYS A 31 -7.49 4.05 -9.64
CA LYS A 31 -6.17 3.71 -10.24
C LYS A 31 -5.37 4.95 -10.63
N CYS A 32 -6.00 6.09 -10.93
CA CYS A 32 -5.27 7.35 -11.06
C CYS A 32 -4.70 7.80 -9.70
N LEU A 33 -5.46 7.64 -8.61
CA LEU A 33 -4.97 7.89 -7.25
C LEU A 33 -3.81 6.94 -6.90
N SER A 34 -3.98 5.64 -7.08
CA SER A 34 -2.95 4.62 -6.82
C SER A 34 -1.67 4.89 -7.62
N THR A 35 -1.80 5.24 -8.90
CA THR A 35 -0.66 5.64 -9.75
C THR A 35 0.03 6.90 -9.24
N ARG A 36 -0.74 7.90 -8.78
CA ARG A 36 -0.22 9.15 -8.22
C ARG A 36 0.58 8.92 -6.94
N ILE A 37 0.15 7.99 -6.08
CA ILE A 37 0.89 7.60 -4.86
C ILE A 37 2.14 6.81 -5.26
N TRP A 38 2.01 5.83 -6.16
CA TRP A 38 3.14 5.01 -6.62
C TRP A 38 4.28 5.86 -7.20
N ARG A 39 3.96 6.88 -8.01
CA ARG A 39 4.95 7.82 -8.56
C ARG A 39 5.74 8.60 -7.49
N ARG A 40 5.24 8.71 -6.27
CA ARG A 40 5.97 9.33 -5.14
C ARG A 40 6.79 8.30 -4.36
N VAL A 41 6.28 7.08 -4.23
CA VAL A 41 6.93 6.02 -3.47
C VAL A 41 8.12 5.41 -4.23
N LYS A 42 7.93 5.09 -5.52
CA LYS A 42 8.94 4.37 -6.33
C LYS A 42 10.32 5.05 -6.31
N PRO A 43 10.46 6.37 -6.53
CA PRO A 43 11.79 7.01 -6.53
C PRO A 43 12.51 6.94 -5.19
N VAL A 44 11.77 6.91 -4.08
CA VAL A 44 12.37 6.72 -2.75
C VAL A 44 12.92 5.29 -2.66
N LEU A 45 12.11 4.29 -2.98
CA LEU A 45 12.55 2.88 -2.94
C LEU A 45 13.69 2.59 -3.92
N ASP A 46 13.71 3.24 -5.09
CA ASP A 46 14.81 3.15 -6.05
C ASP A 46 16.16 3.57 -5.46
N ARG A 47 16.15 4.58 -4.58
CA ARG A 47 17.34 5.10 -3.92
C ARG A 47 17.75 4.29 -2.68
N GLU A 48 16.77 3.85 -1.89
CA GLU A 48 17.04 3.24 -0.58
C GLU A 48 17.33 1.73 -0.64
N ILE A 49 16.82 1.00 -1.65
CA ILE A 49 16.90 -0.47 -1.70
C ILE A 49 17.94 -0.91 -2.74
N GLN A 50 18.79 -1.86 -2.38
CA GLN A 50 19.80 -2.48 -3.27
C GLN A 50 19.59 -3.99 -3.40
N ASP A 51 20.27 -4.61 -4.36
CA ASP A 51 20.30 -6.07 -4.50
C ASP A 51 20.99 -6.70 -3.28
N GLY A 52 20.41 -7.79 -2.78
CA GLY A 52 20.85 -8.51 -1.59
C GLY A 52 20.29 -7.98 -0.27
N ASP A 53 19.54 -6.86 -0.27
CA ASP A 53 18.98 -6.30 0.96
C ASP A 53 17.97 -7.25 1.63
N VAL A 54 17.95 -7.24 2.97
CA VAL A 54 16.90 -7.88 3.77
C VAL A 54 16.14 -6.79 4.52
N ILE A 55 14.91 -6.53 4.08
CA ILE A 55 14.09 -5.44 4.60
C ILE A 55 13.14 -5.96 5.68
N ALA A 56 13.35 -5.51 6.92
CA ALA A 56 12.41 -5.71 8.01
C ALA A 56 11.36 -4.59 8.03
N SER A 57 10.11 -4.91 7.69
CA SER A 57 9.00 -3.96 7.71
C SER A 57 8.18 -4.12 8.98
N ALA A 58 8.16 -3.09 9.84
CA ALA A 58 7.25 -3.03 10.97
C ALA A 58 5.79 -2.99 10.47
N LEU A 59 4.97 -3.94 10.91
CA LEU A 59 3.59 -4.13 10.48
C LEU A 59 2.64 -4.13 11.69
N SER A 60 1.98 -3.00 11.92
CA SER A 60 1.01 -2.87 13.03
C SER A 60 -0.39 -3.40 12.70
N GLY A 61 -0.70 -3.63 11.41
CA GLY A 61 -2.05 -3.93 10.92
C GLY A 61 -2.90 -2.69 10.62
N GLY A 62 -2.36 -1.49 10.84
CA GLY A 62 -2.98 -0.22 10.45
C GLY A 62 -2.81 0.10 8.97
N LYS A 63 -3.48 1.16 8.48
CA LYS A 63 -3.45 1.53 7.05
C LYS A 63 -2.03 1.85 6.57
N ASP A 64 -1.26 2.60 7.36
CA ASP A 64 0.01 3.18 6.90
C ASP A 64 1.08 2.09 6.79
N SER A 65 1.23 1.25 7.83
CA SER A 65 2.16 0.11 7.81
C SER A 65 1.78 -0.94 6.76
N SER A 66 0.48 -1.19 6.58
CA SER A 66 -0.03 -2.08 5.52
C SER A 66 0.25 -1.54 4.11
N LEU A 67 0.09 -0.22 3.91
CA LEU A 67 0.35 0.42 2.62
C LEU A 67 1.86 0.42 2.30
N THR A 68 2.71 0.69 3.30
CA THR A 68 4.16 0.57 3.17
C THR A 68 4.57 -0.83 2.74
N LEU A 69 4.07 -1.86 3.42
CA LEU A 69 4.35 -3.25 3.08
C LEU A 69 3.89 -3.60 1.66
N TYR A 70 2.67 -3.16 1.29
CA TYR A 70 2.14 -3.37 -0.07
C TYR A 70 3.03 -2.74 -1.13
N TYR A 71 3.54 -1.52 -0.92
CA TYR A 71 4.42 -0.88 -1.89
C TYR A 71 5.83 -1.48 -1.94
N LEU A 72 6.37 -1.97 -0.82
CA LEU A 72 7.60 -2.76 -0.83
C LEU A 72 7.43 -4.04 -1.65
N TRP A 73 6.33 -4.78 -1.43
CA TRP A 73 5.99 -5.98 -2.21
C TRP A 73 5.82 -5.66 -3.71
N ARG A 74 5.09 -4.59 -4.04
CA ARG A 74 4.90 -4.14 -5.42
C ARG A 74 6.23 -3.76 -6.06
N TYR A 75 7.09 -3.05 -5.32
CA TYR A 75 8.43 -2.66 -5.77
C TYR A 75 9.28 -3.88 -6.08
N LYS A 76 9.26 -4.91 -5.22
CA LYS A 76 9.95 -6.17 -5.46
C LYS A 76 9.53 -6.82 -6.78
N LYS A 77 8.23 -6.77 -7.11
CA LYS A 77 7.70 -7.31 -8.37
C LYS A 77 8.06 -6.49 -9.61
N GLU A 78 8.12 -5.16 -9.50
CA GLU A 78 8.30 -4.26 -10.64
C GLU A 78 9.76 -3.85 -10.91
N SER A 79 10.64 -3.86 -9.90
CA SER A 79 11.99 -3.26 -10.00
C SER A 79 13.04 -4.16 -10.65
N GLY A 80 12.84 -5.48 -10.63
CA GLY A 80 13.86 -6.45 -11.03
C GLY A 80 15.01 -6.63 -10.03
N LYS A 81 14.99 -5.91 -8.90
CA LYS A 81 15.97 -6.07 -7.81
C LYS A 81 15.68 -7.33 -7.01
N ASP A 82 16.74 -8.02 -6.60
CA ASP A 82 16.64 -9.18 -5.73
C ASP A 82 16.88 -8.78 -4.27
N PHE A 83 15.81 -8.70 -3.48
CA PHE A 83 15.89 -8.38 -2.05
C PHE A 83 14.79 -9.10 -1.28
N GLU A 84 14.98 -9.36 0.01
CA GLU A 84 13.99 -10.01 0.87
C GLU A 84 13.12 -9.01 1.63
N ILE A 85 11.87 -9.42 1.93
CA ILE A 85 10.94 -8.65 2.77
C ILE A 85 10.48 -9.55 3.90
N ILE A 86 10.63 -9.08 5.14
CA ILE A 86 10.12 -9.74 6.34
C ILE A 86 9.22 -8.74 7.07
N ALA A 87 7.95 -9.05 7.21
CA ALA A 87 7.02 -8.29 8.03
C ALA A 87 7.18 -8.68 9.51
N ILE A 88 7.22 -7.71 10.41
CA ILE A 88 7.34 -7.93 11.85
C ILE A 88 6.20 -7.19 12.56
N THR A 89 5.40 -7.91 13.34
CA THR A 89 4.41 -7.32 14.24
C THR A 89 4.86 -7.56 15.67
N ILE A 90 4.79 -6.51 16.50
CA ILE A 90 4.94 -6.65 17.95
C ILE A 90 3.54 -6.80 18.54
N ASP A 91 3.34 -7.83 19.35
CA ASP A 91 2.14 -8.01 20.17
C ASP A 91 2.43 -7.55 21.60
N GLU A 92 2.04 -6.32 21.92
CA GLU A 92 2.21 -5.74 23.25
C GLU A 92 1.27 -6.38 24.31
N GLY A 93 0.42 -7.35 23.93
CA GLY A 93 -0.42 -8.11 24.86
C GLY A 93 -1.70 -7.38 25.29
N THR A 94 -2.17 -6.39 24.53
CA THR A 94 -3.41 -5.65 24.84
C THR A 94 -4.62 -6.20 24.08
N CYS A 95 -5.80 -6.13 24.69
CA CYS A 95 -7.01 -6.79 24.17
C CYS A 95 -7.48 -6.30 22.78
N TYR A 96 -7.14 -5.07 22.39
CA TYR A 96 -7.54 -4.50 21.10
C TYR A 96 -6.63 -4.91 19.93
N ARG A 97 -5.47 -5.54 20.19
CA ARG A 97 -4.49 -5.91 19.15
C ARG A 97 -4.94 -7.04 18.26
N ALA A 98 -5.82 -7.91 18.76
CA ALA A 98 -6.22 -9.14 18.08
C ALA A 98 -6.71 -8.89 16.64
N GLU A 99 -7.54 -7.86 16.45
CA GLU A 99 -8.06 -7.51 15.13
C GLU A 99 -6.96 -6.98 14.20
N SER A 100 -6.10 -6.09 14.69
CA SER A 100 -5.00 -5.54 13.88
C SER A 100 -3.96 -6.61 13.51
N ILE A 101 -3.65 -7.53 14.43
CA ILE A 101 -2.77 -8.67 14.15
C ILE A 101 -3.41 -9.61 13.12
N SER A 102 -4.72 -9.85 13.21
CA SER A 102 -5.45 -10.64 12.22
C SER A 102 -5.34 -10.02 10.81
N LYS A 103 -5.57 -8.70 10.69
CA LYS A 103 -5.40 -7.95 9.44
C LYS A 103 -3.96 -8.01 8.91
N ALA A 104 -2.97 -7.92 9.80
CA ALA A 104 -1.56 -8.06 9.45
C ALA A 104 -1.25 -9.45 8.86
N LYS A 105 -1.76 -10.51 9.50
CA LYS A 105 -1.63 -11.90 9.02
C LYS A 105 -2.31 -12.11 7.66
N GLU A 106 -3.52 -11.56 7.49
CA GLU A 106 -4.25 -11.67 6.23
C GLU A 106 -3.48 -11.03 5.08
N LEU A 107 -2.96 -9.81 5.30
CA LEU A 107 -2.19 -9.08 4.30
C LEU A 107 -0.90 -9.83 3.92
N THR A 108 -0.11 -10.26 4.90
CA THR A 108 1.16 -10.95 4.65
C THR A 108 0.96 -12.28 3.93
N SER A 109 -0.09 -13.03 4.32
CA SER A 109 -0.51 -14.25 3.62
C SER A 109 -0.87 -13.97 2.15
N ARG A 110 -1.72 -12.97 1.90
CA ARG A 110 -2.13 -12.60 0.54
C ARG A 110 -0.96 -12.15 -0.35
N LEU A 111 0.03 -11.48 0.21
CA LEU A 111 1.21 -10.99 -0.52
C LEU A 111 2.32 -12.05 -0.64
N GLY A 112 2.24 -13.15 0.11
CA GLY A 112 3.30 -14.16 0.19
C GLY A 112 4.58 -13.63 0.87
N VAL A 113 4.42 -12.74 1.85
CA VAL A 113 5.53 -12.15 2.60
C VAL A 113 5.70 -12.88 3.94
N LYS A 114 6.93 -13.23 4.29
CA LYS A 114 7.24 -13.85 5.60
C LYS A 114 6.82 -12.90 6.72
N HIS A 115 6.07 -13.41 7.69
CA HIS A 115 5.56 -12.63 8.81
C HIS A 115 5.99 -13.23 10.14
N LYS A 116 6.66 -12.42 10.97
CA LYS A 116 7.01 -12.77 12.34
C LYS A 116 6.17 -11.92 13.30
N ILE A 117 5.54 -12.57 14.26
CA ILE A 117 4.90 -11.90 15.39
C ILE A 117 5.79 -12.15 16.60
N VAL A 118 6.12 -11.08 17.31
CA VAL A 118 7.01 -11.09 18.49
C VAL A 118 6.23 -10.59 19.69
#